data_AF-A0A4S8PZ42-F1
#
_entry.id   AF-A0A4S8PZ42-F1
#
_cell.length_a   1.000
_cell.length_b   1.000
_cell.length_c   1.000
_cell.angle_alpha   90.00
_cell.angle_beta   90.00
_cell.angle_gamma   90.00
#
_symmetry.space_group_name_H-M   'P 1'
#
loop_
_entity.id
_entity.type
_entity.pdbx_description
1 polymer ?
#
loop_
_entity_poly.entity_id
_entity_poly.type
_entity_poly.pdbx_seq_one_letter_code
_entity_poly.pdbx_strand_id
1 'polypeptide(L)'
;MTYPPPGGNPPPPGFGQQPQQPGYDSQQGGGYNPQQPGYGAPSQPQPGYGQSQPQPGYGQQPGYGQTPPPGYGQPGPGQPGQPGPGENPYGAPPPMPPASGGSGGIWKIIGPIVGVLAVAAILILRYVDFGGSGDDGGDTTLSDDEVAAAESAAEGDCMGENTEVTADAEFVIPCDDPAAFWTITKVDNEAAVSVSGGDVADFQDAIDQCGESVYARIPGQKWVDYNFVYDEATGVTSQFFCLESIGEPNESGQAAVAPDTGDCFDDAEDWFTVDCSDPGALYEAADMIPVDPPVEMTEEEVATKAEECSGGDYYTQMISPYDPLGRVGGIACYSDL
;
A
#
# COMPACT_ATOMS: atom_id res chain seq x y z
N MET A 1 -6.45 17.19 12.51
CA MET A 1 -6.50 18.62 12.92
C MET A 1 -7.63 19.30 12.18
N THR A 2 -8.74 19.63 12.85
CA THR A 2 -9.90 20.28 12.23
C THR A 2 -9.57 21.74 11.88
N TYR A 3 -9.58 22.10 10.59
CA TYR A 3 -9.38 23.47 10.14
C TYR A 3 -10.72 24.18 9.93
N PRO A 4 -10.97 25.35 10.54
CA PRO A 4 -12.13 26.16 10.20
C PRO A 4 -11.98 26.76 8.79
N PRO A 5 -13.08 26.98 8.04
CA PRO A 5 -13.01 27.56 6.71
C PRO A 5 -12.38 28.97 6.75
N PRO A 6 -11.59 29.35 5.73
CA PRO A 6 -10.93 30.65 5.69
C PRO A 6 -11.96 31.79 5.71
N GLY A 7 -11.97 32.52 6.83
CA GLY A 7 -12.81 33.69 7.06
C GLY A 7 -12.62 34.75 5.97
N GLY A 8 -13.75 35.30 5.51
CA GLY A 8 -13.83 36.25 4.41
C GLY A 8 -12.89 37.46 4.50
N ASN A 9 -12.25 37.77 3.38
CA ASN A 9 -11.41 38.94 3.19
C ASN A 9 -12.24 40.25 3.27
N PRO A 10 -11.73 41.31 3.94
CA PRO A 10 -12.27 42.66 3.81
C PRO A 10 -11.95 43.24 2.41
N PRO A 11 -12.82 44.11 1.84
CA PRO A 11 -12.64 44.62 0.49
C PRO A 11 -11.41 45.54 0.39
N PRO A 12 -10.60 45.43 -0.69
CA PRO A 12 -9.42 46.27 -0.86
C PRO A 12 -9.80 47.72 -1.21
N PRO A 13 -9.05 48.73 -0.72
CA PRO A 13 -9.21 50.11 -1.15
C PRO A 13 -8.74 50.28 -2.59
N GLY A 14 -9.60 50.83 -3.44
CA GLY A 14 -9.25 51.19 -4.80
C GLY A 14 -8.25 52.34 -4.88
N PHE A 15 -7.50 52.41 -5.98
CA PHE A 15 -7.14 53.56 -6.83
C PHE A 15 -5.85 53.26 -7.60
N GLY A 16 -5.90 53.33 -8.94
CA GLY A 16 -4.70 53.37 -9.79
C GLY A 16 -4.98 53.00 -11.25
N GLN A 17 -4.52 53.84 -12.19
CA GLN A 17 -5.02 53.94 -13.56
C GLN A 17 -4.38 53.01 -14.61
N GLN A 18 -5.16 52.82 -15.67
CA GLN A 18 -4.94 52.26 -17.01
C GLN A 18 -3.67 52.79 -17.74
N PRO A 19 -3.06 52.00 -18.65
CA PRO A 19 -3.22 52.28 -20.08
C PRO A 19 -3.59 51.04 -20.92
N GLN A 20 -4.36 51.30 -21.99
CA GLN A 20 -4.91 50.36 -22.96
C GLN A 20 -3.82 49.72 -23.86
N GLN A 21 -4.04 48.45 -24.25
CA GLN A 21 -3.45 47.88 -25.45
C GLN A 21 -4.49 47.18 -26.35
N PRO A 22 -4.27 47.17 -27.68
CA PRO A 22 -5.31 47.02 -28.70
C PRO A 22 -5.67 45.55 -28.99
N GLY A 23 -6.96 45.29 -29.20
CA GLY A 23 -7.50 43.97 -29.50
C GLY A 23 -7.31 43.52 -30.96
N TYR A 24 -7.51 42.22 -31.18
CA TYR A 24 -7.84 41.65 -32.48
C TYR A 24 -8.70 40.38 -32.34
N ASP A 25 -9.88 40.49 -32.94
CA ASP A 25 -10.78 39.53 -33.59
C ASP A 25 -10.96 38.07 -33.12
N SER A 26 -12.19 37.83 -32.69
CA SER A 26 -12.92 36.56 -32.72
C SER A 26 -13.21 36.07 -34.14
N GLN A 27 -13.04 34.76 -34.40
CA GLN A 27 -13.67 34.10 -35.55
C GLN A 27 -14.50 32.89 -35.11
N GLN A 28 -15.79 32.97 -35.44
CA GLN A 28 -16.79 31.90 -35.39
C GLN A 28 -16.66 30.94 -36.59
N GLY A 29 -17.10 29.70 -36.41
CA GLY A 29 -17.49 28.74 -37.46
C GLY A 29 -17.22 27.32 -36.99
N GLY A 30 -18.16 26.40 -36.78
CA GLY A 30 -19.42 26.16 -37.46
C GLY A 30 -19.22 25.12 -38.57
N GLY A 31 -19.57 23.84 -38.34
CA GLY A 31 -19.58 22.83 -39.41
C GLY A 31 -19.74 21.38 -38.96
N TYR A 32 -20.96 20.85 -39.10
CA TYR A 32 -21.28 19.41 -39.13
C TYR A 32 -20.89 18.78 -40.47
N ASN A 33 -20.34 17.54 -40.50
CA ASN A 33 -20.72 16.50 -41.48
C ASN A 33 -20.20 15.08 -41.11
N PRO A 34 -20.91 13.98 -41.46
CA PRO A 34 -20.57 12.57 -41.12
C PRO A 34 -20.06 11.72 -42.31
N GLN A 35 -19.83 10.41 -42.07
CA GLN A 35 -19.53 9.27 -43.00
C GLN A 35 -18.05 9.11 -43.43
N GLN A 36 -17.40 7.94 -43.57
CA GLN A 36 -17.75 6.50 -43.60
C GLN A 36 -16.44 5.63 -43.48
N PRO A 37 -16.51 4.28 -43.36
CA PRO A 37 -15.38 3.39 -43.01
C PRO A 37 -14.57 2.84 -44.22
N GLY A 38 -13.30 2.50 -44.01
CA GLY A 38 -12.43 1.90 -45.05
C GLY A 38 -11.33 0.97 -44.51
N TYR A 39 -11.41 -0.31 -44.90
CA TYR A 39 -10.42 -1.38 -44.76
C TYR A 39 -9.26 -1.24 -45.77
N GLY A 40 -8.02 -1.61 -45.39
CA GLY A 40 -6.98 -2.01 -46.36
C GLY A 40 -5.52 -1.75 -45.95
N ALA A 41 -4.73 -2.84 -45.83
CA ALA A 41 -3.26 -2.93 -45.66
C ALA A 41 -2.48 -2.53 -46.94
N PRO A 42 -1.14 -2.76 -47.13
CA PRO A 42 0.00 -3.01 -46.22
C PRO A 42 1.27 -2.13 -46.48
N SER A 43 2.19 -2.11 -45.51
CA SER A 43 3.67 -2.00 -45.58
C SER A 43 4.39 -1.15 -46.66
N GLN A 44 5.23 -0.19 -46.23
CA GLN A 44 6.52 0.13 -46.88
C GLN A 44 7.51 0.80 -45.89
N PRO A 45 8.82 0.46 -45.93
CA PRO A 45 9.84 1.06 -45.07
C PRO A 45 10.49 2.30 -45.71
N GLN A 46 10.79 3.32 -44.92
CA GLN A 46 11.64 4.46 -45.33
C GLN A 46 12.91 4.58 -44.48
N PRO A 47 14.08 4.87 -45.09
CA PRO A 47 15.34 5.09 -44.40
C PRO A 47 15.75 6.58 -44.28
N GLY A 48 16.22 6.97 -43.09
CA GLY A 48 17.46 7.74 -42.88
C GLY A 48 17.50 9.28 -42.98
N TYR A 49 18.27 9.86 -42.03
CA TYR A 49 19.05 11.12 -42.03
C TYR A 49 18.48 12.40 -41.38
N GLY A 50 19.26 12.93 -40.42
CA GLY A 50 19.22 14.30 -39.86
C GLY A 50 19.54 14.31 -38.36
N GLN A 51 20.82 14.26 -37.92
CA GLN A 51 21.73 15.39 -37.68
C GLN A 51 21.11 16.52 -36.83
N SER A 52 21.34 16.49 -35.52
CA SER A 52 21.06 17.60 -34.60
C SER A 52 22.36 18.24 -34.08
N GLN A 53 22.27 19.54 -33.90
CA GLN A 53 23.30 20.57 -33.95
C GLN A 53 23.65 21.04 -32.52
N PRO A 54 24.92 21.27 -32.15
CA PRO A 54 25.28 21.77 -30.82
C PRO A 54 25.05 23.28 -30.70
N GLN A 55 24.42 23.71 -29.60
CA GLN A 55 24.23 25.13 -29.26
C GLN A 55 25.42 25.74 -28.49
N PRO A 56 25.64 27.07 -28.59
CA PRO A 56 26.84 27.75 -28.10
C PRO A 56 26.71 28.27 -26.66
N GLY A 57 27.78 28.16 -25.88
CA GLY A 57 27.90 28.72 -24.54
C GLY A 57 28.41 30.16 -24.51
N TYR A 58 28.06 30.89 -23.45
CA TYR A 58 28.72 32.12 -22.96
C TYR A 58 28.35 32.37 -21.49
N GLY A 59 29.32 32.71 -20.63
CA GLY A 59 29.07 33.37 -19.35
C GLY A 59 29.92 32.90 -18.16
N GLN A 60 31.08 33.54 -17.95
CA GLN A 60 31.95 33.41 -16.77
C GLN A 60 31.54 34.35 -15.62
N GLN A 61 31.70 33.92 -14.36
CA GLN A 61 32.04 34.78 -13.22
C GLN A 61 32.83 34.02 -12.11
N PRO A 62 33.64 34.70 -11.29
CA PRO A 62 34.78 34.14 -10.55
C PRO A 62 34.46 33.70 -9.11
N GLY A 63 35.30 32.79 -8.60
CA GLY A 63 35.11 32.11 -7.32
C GLY A 63 35.80 32.68 -6.08
N TYR A 64 35.48 32.02 -4.97
CA TYR A 64 36.16 31.86 -3.67
C TYR A 64 35.73 30.45 -3.23
N GLY A 65 36.53 29.44 -2.90
CA GLY A 65 37.81 29.38 -2.21
C GLY A 65 37.59 28.61 -0.91
N GLN A 66 37.79 27.29 -0.88
CA GLN A 66 38.15 26.54 0.34
C GLN A 66 38.69 25.13 0.05
N THR A 67 39.58 24.70 0.94
CA THR A 67 40.69 23.77 0.74
C THR A 67 40.43 22.43 1.44
N PRO A 68 40.73 21.26 0.83
CA PRO A 68 40.87 20.01 1.57
C PRO A 68 42.34 19.69 1.92
N PRO A 69 42.62 19.13 3.11
CA PRO A 69 43.97 18.83 3.58
C PRO A 69 44.57 17.52 3.00
N PRO A 70 45.91 17.40 2.93
CA PRO A 70 46.61 16.26 2.32
C PRO A 70 47.04 15.20 3.34
N GLY A 71 46.95 13.91 2.99
CA GLY A 71 47.33 12.78 3.85
C GLY A 71 48.00 11.63 3.10
N TYR A 72 49.31 11.50 3.35
CA TYR A 72 50.33 10.59 2.83
C TYR A 72 50.01 9.08 2.83
N GLY A 73 50.56 8.36 1.83
CA GLY A 73 50.37 6.92 1.64
C GLY A 73 51.45 5.99 2.21
N GLN A 74 51.33 4.69 1.89
CA GLN A 74 52.38 3.69 2.01
C GLN A 74 52.08 2.44 1.14
N PRO A 75 53.09 1.84 0.45
CA PRO A 75 52.93 0.64 -0.37
C PRO A 75 53.36 -0.65 0.37
N GLY A 76 52.69 -1.78 0.10
CA GLY A 76 53.00 -3.10 0.70
C GLY A 76 52.70 -4.27 -0.26
N PRO A 77 53.70 -5.14 -0.60
CA PRO A 77 53.60 -6.14 -1.67
C PRO A 77 53.32 -7.58 -1.20
N GLY A 78 52.52 -8.31 -1.99
CA GLY A 78 52.67 -9.74 -2.36
C GLY A 78 52.41 -10.85 -1.31
N GLN A 79 51.55 -11.84 -1.65
CA GLN A 79 51.96 -13.24 -1.87
C GLN A 79 50.82 -14.17 -2.37
N PRO A 80 51.13 -15.34 -2.96
CA PRO A 80 50.26 -16.14 -3.83
C PRO A 80 49.87 -17.55 -3.31
N GLY A 81 48.83 -18.15 -3.93
CA GLY A 81 48.55 -19.60 -4.01
C GLY A 81 47.94 -20.24 -2.75
N GLN A 82 47.20 -21.35 -2.75
CA GLN A 82 46.78 -22.35 -3.75
C GLN A 82 45.73 -23.30 -3.04
N PRO A 83 45.35 -24.51 -3.51
CA PRO A 83 43.95 -24.94 -3.74
C PRO A 83 43.43 -26.03 -2.77
N GLY A 84 42.14 -26.41 -2.89
CA GLY A 84 41.68 -27.69 -2.31
C GLY A 84 40.18 -27.99 -2.50
N PRO A 85 39.81 -28.94 -3.37
CA PRO A 85 38.48 -29.53 -3.45
C PRO A 85 38.41 -30.80 -2.59
N GLY A 86 37.39 -30.93 -1.74
CA GLY A 86 37.16 -32.08 -0.88
C GLY A 86 35.74 -32.60 -1.03
N GLU A 87 35.58 -33.62 -1.87
CA GLU A 87 34.41 -34.49 -1.97
C GLU A 87 34.29 -35.37 -0.71
N ASN A 88 33.08 -35.51 -0.15
CA ASN A 88 32.70 -36.72 0.58
C ASN A 88 31.17 -36.89 0.66
N PRO A 89 30.60 -37.89 -0.03
CA PRO A 89 29.21 -38.31 0.09
C PRO A 89 29.09 -39.52 1.06
N TYR A 90 27.92 -39.69 1.69
CA TYR A 90 27.35 -40.89 2.35
C TYR A 90 26.89 -40.70 3.80
N GLY A 91 25.58 -40.89 4.01
CA GLY A 91 24.97 -41.08 5.32
C GLY A 91 23.45 -41.09 5.26
N ALA A 92 22.85 -42.20 4.84
CA ALA A 92 21.40 -42.42 4.85
C ALA A 92 20.87 -42.60 6.29
N PRO A 93 19.76 -41.96 6.69
CA PRO A 93 19.13 -42.19 7.98
C PRO A 93 18.26 -43.48 8.00
N PRO A 94 18.10 -44.13 9.16
CA PRO A 94 17.39 -45.41 9.32
C PRO A 94 15.86 -45.31 9.27
N PRO A 95 15.15 -46.43 8.99
CA PRO A 95 13.69 -46.46 8.85
C PRO A 95 12.96 -46.33 10.20
N MET A 96 11.93 -45.48 10.23
CA MET A 96 11.02 -45.31 11.37
C MET A 96 9.95 -46.42 11.43
N PRO A 97 9.53 -46.86 12.63
CA PRO A 97 8.48 -47.86 12.81
C PRO A 97 7.06 -47.31 12.58
N PRO A 98 6.06 -48.17 12.26
CA PRO A 98 4.69 -47.74 12.05
C PRO A 98 3.95 -47.57 13.38
N ALA A 99 3.37 -46.39 13.61
CA ALA A 99 2.41 -46.17 14.69
C ALA A 99 0.98 -46.22 14.12
N SER A 100 0.26 -47.25 14.56
CA SER A 100 -1.16 -47.45 14.36
C SER A 100 -1.99 -46.78 15.46
N GLY A 101 -3.08 -46.10 15.07
CA GLY A 101 -4.40 -46.36 15.68
C GLY A 101 -5.03 -45.33 16.60
N GLY A 102 -6.10 -44.68 16.10
CA GLY A 102 -7.33 -44.29 16.81
C GLY A 102 -7.33 -42.91 17.50
N SER A 103 -8.39 -42.09 17.51
CA SER A 103 -9.73 -42.14 16.92
C SER A 103 -10.44 -40.79 17.15
N GLY A 104 -11.13 -40.24 16.12
CA GLY A 104 -12.11 -39.13 16.19
C GLY A 104 -11.57 -37.82 15.59
N GLY A 105 -11.78 -37.47 14.31
CA GLY A 105 -13.06 -37.33 13.59
C GLY A 105 -13.59 -35.92 13.85
N ILE A 106 -13.38 -34.92 12.98
CA ILE A 106 -14.19 -34.53 11.79
C ILE A 106 -13.47 -33.27 11.22
N TRP A 107 -12.69 -33.28 10.13
CA TRP A 107 -13.08 -32.99 8.73
C TRP A 107 -11.89 -33.31 7.80
N LYS A 108 -12.18 -33.78 6.58
CA LYS A 108 -11.21 -34.02 5.51
C LYS A 108 -11.51 -33.02 4.40
N ILE A 109 -10.49 -32.32 3.90
CA ILE A 109 -10.09 -32.13 2.50
C ILE A 109 -8.91 -31.15 2.53
N ILE A 110 -7.70 -31.62 2.20
CA ILE A 110 -6.67 -31.01 1.35
C ILE A 110 -5.53 -32.06 1.24
N GLY A 111 -4.99 -32.23 0.04
CA GLY A 111 -4.10 -33.32 -0.34
C GLY A 111 -2.70 -33.22 0.25
N PRO A 112 -1.93 -34.32 0.29
CA PRO A 112 -0.60 -34.34 0.90
C PRO A 112 0.43 -33.73 -0.05
N ILE A 113 0.95 -32.55 0.28
CA ILE A 113 2.25 -32.08 -0.24
C ILE A 113 3.33 -32.51 0.75
N VAL A 114 4.30 -33.25 0.22
CA VAL A 114 5.39 -33.89 0.94
C VAL A 114 6.60 -32.97 0.93
N GLY A 115 6.90 -32.37 2.09
CA GLY A 115 8.18 -32.43 2.77
C GLY A 115 9.37 -31.61 2.24
N VAL A 116 9.64 -30.50 2.92
CA VAL A 116 11.01 -30.09 3.32
C VAL A 116 10.96 -29.60 4.77
N LEU A 117 11.39 -30.44 5.71
CA LEU A 117 11.66 -30.05 7.10
C LEU A 117 13.02 -29.34 7.15
N ALA A 118 13.00 -28.04 6.91
CA ALA A 118 13.93 -27.10 7.53
C ALA A 118 13.08 -26.28 8.51
N VAL A 119 13.10 -26.64 9.80
CA VAL A 119 12.50 -25.82 10.85
C VAL A 119 13.40 -24.60 11.02
N ALA A 120 13.20 -23.60 10.17
CA ALA A 120 13.61 -22.23 10.44
C ALA A 120 12.61 -21.65 11.44
N ALA A 121 13.06 -20.75 12.32
CA ALA A 121 12.14 -19.95 13.12
C ALA A 121 11.36 -19.06 12.13
N ILE A 122 10.10 -19.44 11.88
CA ILE A 122 9.20 -18.69 11.02
C ILE A 122 8.44 -17.75 11.95
N LEU A 123 8.59 -16.45 11.72
CA LEU A 123 7.87 -15.42 12.47
C LEU A 123 6.75 -14.88 11.58
N ILE A 124 5.61 -14.58 12.20
CA ILE A 124 4.67 -13.60 11.66
C ILE A 124 4.80 -12.37 12.52
N LEU A 125 5.27 -11.28 11.93
CA LEU A 125 5.21 -9.97 12.53
C LEU A 125 4.51 -9.06 11.55
N ARG A 126 3.29 -8.65 11.92
CA ARG A 126 2.68 -7.42 11.44
C ARG A 126 1.85 -6.85 12.58
N TYR A 127 2.47 -5.96 13.35
CA TYR A 127 1.82 -5.20 14.41
C TYR A 127 0.92 -4.14 13.77
N VAL A 128 -0.30 -4.54 13.39
CA VAL A 128 -1.36 -3.61 12.99
C VAL A 128 -2.24 -3.38 14.21
N ASP A 129 -1.71 -2.57 15.12
CA ASP A 129 -2.44 -2.13 16.30
C ASP A 129 -3.48 -1.09 15.85
N PHE A 130 -4.71 -1.56 15.61
CA PHE A 130 -5.90 -0.75 15.30
C PHE A 130 -6.41 0.06 16.51
N GLY A 131 -5.68 0.08 17.64
CA GLY A 131 -5.96 1.01 18.72
C GLY A 131 -5.69 0.45 20.09
N GLY A 132 -4.44 0.56 20.57
CA GLY A 132 -4.16 0.32 21.97
C GLY A 132 -2.68 0.22 22.29
N SER A 133 -2.04 1.35 22.60
CA SER A 133 -0.67 1.41 23.13
C SER A 133 -0.47 0.48 24.34
N GLY A 134 -0.01 -0.75 24.08
CA GLY A 134 0.29 -1.78 25.08
C GLY A 134 1.56 -2.51 24.67
N ASP A 135 2.65 -2.15 25.34
CA ASP A 135 4.04 -2.63 25.16
C ASP A 135 4.21 -4.10 25.63
N ASP A 136 3.29 -4.98 25.26
CA ASP A 136 3.37 -6.42 25.51
C ASP A 136 4.03 -7.07 24.29
N GLY A 137 5.36 -7.15 24.32
CA GLY A 137 6.18 -7.90 23.36
C GLY A 137 5.85 -9.39 23.42
N GLY A 138 4.72 -9.75 22.81
CA GLY A 138 4.27 -11.11 22.61
C GLY A 138 5.29 -11.90 21.81
N ASP A 139 5.35 -13.19 22.07
CA ASP A 139 6.14 -14.12 21.27
C ASP A 139 5.50 -14.21 19.89
N THR A 140 6.19 -13.69 18.88
CA THR A 140 5.72 -13.65 17.49
C THR A 140 6.27 -14.81 16.67
N THR A 141 6.86 -15.80 17.37
CA THR A 141 7.25 -17.06 16.77
C THR A 141 6.04 -17.94 16.55
N LEU A 142 5.91 -18.44 15.33
CA LEU A 142 4.90 -19.44 15.03
C LEU A 142 5.34 -20.80 15.52
N SER A 143 4.38 -21.54 16.08
CA SER A 143 4.46 -22.98 16.18
C SER A 143 4.35 -23.64 14.80
N ASP A 144 4.79 -24.89 14.69
CA ASP A 144 4.70 -25.67 13.46
C ASP A 144 3.25 -25.78 12.93
N ASP A 145 2.26 -25.82 13.83
CA ASP A 145 0.84 -25.91 13.47
C ASP A 145 0.33 -24.59 12.87
N GLU A 146 0.80 -23.44 13.38
CA GLU A 146 0.46 -22.12 12.85
C GLU A 146 1.10 -21.85 11.49
N VAL A 147 2.36 -22.26 11.31
CA VAL A 147 3.02 -22.23 9.99
C VAL A 147 2.21 -23.05 8.99
N ALA A 148 1.80 -24.26 9.36
CA ALA A 148 1.01 -25.11 8.49
C ALA A 148 -0.37 -24.51 8.18
N ALA A 149 -0.99 -23.80 9.13
CA ALA A 149 -2.24 -23.07 8.89
C ALA A 149 -2.03 -21.95 7.87
N ALA A 150 -0.97 -21.14 8.02
CA ALA A 150 -0.63 -20.09 7.05
C ALA A 150 -0.32 -20.67 5.66
N GLU A 151 0.48 -21.73 5.57
CA GLU A 151 0.75 -22.47 4.31
C GLU A 151 -0.50 -23.05 3.64
N SER A 152 -1.58 -23.25 4.39
CA SER A 152 -2.84 -23.77 3.86
C SER A 152 -3.79 -22.68 3.37
N ALA A 153 -3.54 -21.41 3.70
CA ALA A 153 -4.37 -20.30 3.30
C ALA A 153 -4.35 -20.08 1.79
N ALA A 154 -5.50 -19.77 1.23
CA ALA A 154 -5.70 -19.60 -0.21
C ALA A 154 -6.52 -18.34 -0.52
N GLU A 155 -6.52 -17.94 -1.80
CA GLU A 155 -7.39 -16.88 -2.28
C GLU A 155 -8.87 -17.22 -1.99
N GLY A 156 -9.59 -16.25 -1.41
CA GLY A 156 -10.98 -16.38 -0.99
C GLY A 156 -11.17 -16.83 0.46
N ASP A 157 -10.11 -17.25 1.15
CA ASP A 157 -10.16 -17.48 2.61
C ASP A 157 -10.27 -16.15 3.36
N CYS A 158 -10.82 -16.19 4.57
CA CYS A 158 -11.01 -15.00 5.41
C CYS A 158 -10.14 -15.01 6.65
N MET A 159 -9.83 -13.82 7.14
CA MET A 159 -9.03 -13.58 8.34
C MET A 159 -9.75 -12.64 9.28
N GLY A 160 -9.40 -12.71 10.56
CA GLY A 160 -9.87 -11.75 11.57
C GLY A 160 -9.32 -10.35 11.35
N GLU A 161 -9.92 -9.35 11.99
CA GLU A 161 -9.46 -7.94 11.93
C GLU A 161 -7.99 -7.79 12.30
N ASN A 162 -7.59 -8.43 13.41
CA ASN A 162 -6.18 -8.59 13.73
C ASN A 162 -5.59 -9.70 12.86
N THR A 163 -4.73 -9.30 11.93
CA THR A 163 -4.03 -10.20 11.02
C THR A 163 -2.80 -10.85 11.67
N GLU A 164 -2.49 -10.53 12.92
CA GLU A 164 -1.47 -11.21 13.71
C GLU A 164 -1.88 -12.65 14.01
N VAL A 165 -0.95 -13.56 13.78
CA VAL A 165 -1.07 -14.91 14.32
C VAL A 165 -0.55 -14.88 15.74
N THR A 166 -1.48 -14.93 16.69
CA THR A 166 -1.15 -15.23 18.08
C THR A 166 -1.35 -16.72 18.31
N ALA A 167 -0.64 -17.27 19.30
CA ALA A 167 -0.68 -18.71 19.66
C ALA A 167 -2.09 -19.32 19.83
N ASP A 168 -3.11 -18.48 20.04
CA ASP A 168 -4.49 -18.88 20.26
C ASP A 168 -5.44 -18.48 19.11
N ALA A 169 -4.97 -17.76 18.09
CA ALA A 169 -5.78 -17.27 16.97
C ALA A 169 -5.67 -18.17 15.73
N GLU A 170 -6.82 -18.49 15.13
CA GLU A 170 -6.86 -19.17 13.84
C GLU A 170 -6.49 -18.16 12.73
N PHE A 171 -5.46 -18.47 11.93
CA PHE A 171 -5.02 -17.61 10.83
C PHE A 171 -6.11 -17.43 9.76
N VAL A 172 -6.83 -18.52 9.44
CA VAL A 172 -7.98 -18.52 8.54
C VAL A 172 -9.21 -18.87 9.35
N ILE A 173 -10.26 -18.06 9.20
CA ILE A 173 -11.57 -18.26 9.81
C ILE A 173 -12.66 -18.35 8.75
N PRO A 174 -13.82 -18.96 9.04
CA PRO A 174 -14.95 -18.94 8.13
C PRO A 174 -15.36 -17.51 7.76
N CYS A 175 -15.58 -17.23 6.48
CA CYS A 175 -15.97 -15.89 6.03
C CYS A 175 -17.36 -15.42 6.51
N ASP A 176 -18.19 -16.34 7.02
CA ASP A 176 -19.46 -16.03 7.68
C ASP A 176 -19.34 -15.88 9.21
N ASP A 177 -18.12 -16.02 9.74
CA ASP A 177 -17.83 -15.73 11.14
C ASP A 177 -17.92 -14.21 11.38
N PRO A 178 -18.59 -13.74 12.46
CA PRO A 178 -18.66 -12.32 12.79
C PRO A 178 -17.30 -11.64 13.01
N ALA A 179 -16.25 -12.41 13.34
CA ALA A 179 -14.90 -11.88 13.46
C ALA A 179 -14.18 -11.73 12.12
N ALA A 180 -14.73 -12.26 11.02
CA ALA A 180 -14.15 -12.14 9.69
C ALA A 180 -14.16 -10.68 9.24
N PHE A 181 -12.98 -10.19 8.87
CA PHE A 181 -12.78 -8.79 8.49
C PHE A 181 -12.08 -8.66 7.15
N TRP A 182 -11.10 -9.52 6.87
CA TRP A 182 -10.34 -9.54 5.62
C TRP A 182 -10.67 -10.77 4.78
N THR A 183 -10.63 -10.62 3.47
CA THR A 183 -10.56 -11.70 2.49
C THR A 183 -9.19 -11.68 1.83
N ILE A 184 -8.56 -12.85 1.70
CA ILE A 184 -7.32 -13.02 0.97
C ILE A 184 -7.62 -12.94 -0.53
N THR A 185 -7.12 -11.92 -1.21
CA THR A 185 -7.34 -11.70 -2.64
C THR A 185 -6.21 -12.24 -3.51
N LYS A 186 -5.03 -12.43 -2.94
CA LYS A 186 -3.85 -13.01 -3.59
C LYS A 186 -2.98 -13.73 -2.57
N VAL A 187 -2.43 -14.87 -2.94
CA VAL A 187 -1.34 -15.55 -2.20
C VAL A 187 -0.14 -15.72 -3.11
N ASP A 188 1.01 -15.19 -2.72
CA ASP A 188 2.28 -15.36 -3.42
C ASP A 188 3.29 -16.11 -2.53
N ASN A 189 3.50 -17.39 -2.85
CA ASN A 189 4.45 -18.27 -2.18
C ASN A 189 5.88 -18.16 -2.75
N GLU A 190 6.06 -17.36 -3.81
CA GLU A 190 7.36 -17.16 -4.49
C GLU A 190 7.88 -15.71 -4.31
N ALA A 191 7.07 -14.83 -3.71
CA ALA A 191 7.45 -13.48 -3.37
C ALA A 191 8.62 -13.50 -2.37
N ALA A 192 9.79 -13.05 -2.82
CA ALA A 192 10.98 -12.90 -2.01
C ALA A 192 11.11 -11.44 -1.52
N VAL A 193 10.13 -10.99 -0.76
CA VAL A 193 10.11 -9.63 -0.19
C VAL A 193 10.99 -9.60 1.04
N SER A 194 11.84 -8.57 1.15
CA SER A 194 12.71 -8.42 2.31
C SER A 194 11.94 -7.84 3.48
N VAL A 195 12.12 -8.41 4.68
CA VAL A 195 11.49 -7.98 5.93
C VAL A 195 12.56 -7.44 6.87
N SER A 196 12.32 -6.28 7.46
CA SER A 196 13.20 -5.62 8.42
C SER A 196 12.38 -4.92 9.49
N GLY A 197 12.65 -5.22 10.77
CA GLY A 197 11.95 -4.59 11.88
C GLY A 197 10.49 -5.01 12.03
N GLY A 198 10.12 -6.19 11.52
CA GLY A 198 8.74 -6.69 11.57
C GLY A 198 7.84 -6.13 10.46
N ASP A 199 8.40 -5.52 9.43
CA ASP A 199 7.66 -5.02 8.27
C ASP A 199 8.48 -5.22 6.97
N VAL A 200 7.85 -5.06 5.82
CA VAL A 200 8.54 -5.02 4.53
C VAL A 200 9.59 -3.90 4.55
N ALA A 201 10.81 -4.23 4.13
CA ALA A 201 11.93 -3.30 4.16
C ALA A 201 11.77 -2.17 3.13
N ASP A 202 11.10 -2.45 2.02
CA ASP A 202 10.70 -1.48 1.00
C ASP A 202 9.19 -1.61 0.75
N PHE A 203 8.44 -0.56 1.07
CA PHE A 203 6.99 -0.56 0.87
C PHE A 203 6.59 -0.68 -0.61
N GLN A 204 7.48 -0.32 -1.53
CA GLN A 204 7.24 -0.54 -2.95
C GLN A 204 7.08 -2.03 -3.28
N ASP A 205 7.71 -2.93 -2.53
CA ASP A 205 7.51 -4.37 -2.71
C ASP A 205 6.05 -4.76 -2.42
N ALA A 206 5.42 -4.18 -1.39
CA ALA A 206 4.00 -4.42 -1.10
C ALA A 206 3.08 -3.85 -2.19
N ILE A 207 3.38 -2.67 -2.72
CA ILE A 207 2.66 -2.08 -3.86
C ILE A 207 2.80 -2.97 -5.10
N ASP A 208 4.00 -3.47 -5.39
CA ASP A 208 4.25 -4.35 -6.53
C ASP A 208 3.50 -5.69 -6.38
N GLN A 209 3.30 -6.16 -5.14
CA GLN A 209 2.55 -7.39 -4.86
C GLN A 209 1.03 -7.21 -4.88
N CYS A 210 0.51 -6.14 -4.26
CA CYS A 210 -0.91 -5.97 -3.97
C CYS A 210 -1.59 -4.80 -4.69
N GLY A 211 -0.83 -3.98 -5.41
CA GLY A 211 -1.34 -2.84 -6.16
C GLY A 211 -1.20 -1.51 -5.43
N GLU A 212 -1.45 -0.41 -6.15
CA GLU A 212 -1.23 0.96 -5.68
C GLU A 212 -2.17 1.39 -4.55
N SER A 213 -3.30 0.69 -4.37
CA SER A 213 -4.30 0.99 -3.33
C SER A 213 -3.97 0.42 -1.95
N VAL A 214 -2.94 -0.40 -1.81
CA VAL A 214 -2.55 -0.97 -0.51
C VAL A 214 -2.31 0.15 0.51
N TYR A 215 -2.93 0.04 1.69
CA TYR A 215 -3.08 1.09 2.72
C TYR A 215 -3.78 2.39 2.34
N ALA A 216 -4.07 2.67 1.08
CA ALA A 216 -4.79 3.88 0.73
C ALA A 216 -6.27 3.80 1.14
N ARG A 217 -6.84 4.94 1.56
CA ARG A 217 -8.27 5.09 1.82
C ARG A 217 -8.90 5.84 0.66
N ILE A 218 -9.28 5.11 -0.38
CA ILE A 218 -9.91 5.68 -1.58
C ILE A 218 -11.44 5.69 -1.36
N PRO A 219 -12.13 6.85 -1.48
CA PRO A 219 -13.56 6.95 -1.24
C PRO A 219 -14.40 5.86 -1.92
N GLY A 220 -15.34 5.28 -1.17
CA GLY A 220 -16.24 4.22 -1.62
C GLY A 220 -15.57 2.86 -1.87
N GLN A 221 -14.25 2.74 -1.66
CA GLN A 221 -13.54 1.48 -1.83
C GLN A 221 -13.34 0.78 -0.50
N LYS A 222 -13.39 -0.56 -0.57
CA LYS A 222 -12.92 -1.43 0.50
C LYS A 222 -11.44 -1.19 0.76
N TRP A 223 -11.04 -1.38 2.00
CA TRP A 223 -9.64 -1.25 2.36
C TRP A 223 -8.84 -2.40 1.75
N VAL A 224 -7.64 -2.08 1.30
CA VAL A 224 -6.68 -3.06 0.81
C VAL A 224 -5.46 -3.02 1.72
N ASP A 225 -5.00 -4.19 2.13
CA ASP A 225 -3.83 -4.36 2.99
C ASP A 225 -3.01 -5.57 2.51
N TYR A 226 -1.95 -5.91 3.24
CA TYR A 226 -1.17 -7.10 3.04
C TYR A 226 -0.72 -7.70 4.37
N ASN A 227 -0.43 -8.98 4.32
CA ASN A 227 0.22 -9.70 5.40
C ASN A 227 1.27 -10.64 4.82
N PHE A 228 2.15 -11.18 5.64
CA PHE A 228 3.20 -12.09 5.18
C PHE A 228 3.66 -13.03 6.28
N VAL A 229 4.22 -14.15 5.86
CA VAL A 229 5.01 -15.06 6.69
C VAL A 229 6.45 -14.96 6.22
N TYR A 230 7.42 -14.90 7.13
CA TYR A 230 8.83 -14.80 6.74
C TYR A 230 9.77 -15.67 7.60
N ASP A 231 10.89 -16.03 7.00
CA ASP A 231 11.97 -16.75 7.69
C ASP A 231 12.88 -15.74 8.39
N GLU A 232 12.95 -15.78 9.72
CA GLU A 232 13.74 -14.83 10.53
C GLU A 232 15.24 -14.90 10.22
N ALA A 233 15.76 -16.09 9.92
CA ALA A 233 17.17 -16.28 9.65
C ALA A 233 17.59 -15.62 8.33
N THR A 234 16.67 -15.50 7.37
CA THR A 234 16.94 -14.87 6.07
C THR A 234 16.40 -13.44 5.95
N GLY A 235 15.38 -13.09 6.72
CA GLY A 235 14.64 -11.84 6.60
C GLY A 235 13.88 -11.74 5.27
N VAL A 236 13.41 -12.87 4.72
CA VAL A 236 12.68 -12.92 3.45
C VAL A 236 11.37 -13.65 3.63
N THR A 237 10.31 -13.13 3.00
CA THR A 237 8.98 -13.75 3.03
C THR A 237 8.99 -15.14 2.41
N SER A 238 8.33 -16.09 3.07
CA SER A 238 7.97 -17.39 2.52
C SER A 238 6.59 -17.36 1.87
N GLN A 239 5.71 -16.48 2.36
CA GLN A 239 4.37 -16.26 1.81
C GLN A 239 3.99 -14.78 1.94
N PHE A 240 3.34 -14.25 0.91
CA PHE A 240 2.82 -12.89 0.89
C PHE A 240 1.33 -12.92 0.54
N PHE A 241 0.51 -12.25 1.33
CA PHE A 241 -0.94 -12.20 1.19
C PHE A 241 -1.37 -10.78 0.87
N CYS A 242 -2.19 -10.61 -0.16
CA CYS A 242 -2.93 -9.37 -0.35
C CYS A 242 -4.32 -9.54 0.22
N LEU A 243 -4.77 -8.53 0.96
CA LEU A 243 -6.00 -8.54 1.72
C LEU A 243 -6.93 -7.46 1.19
N GLU A 244 -8.22 -7.77 1.12
CA GLU A 244 -9.28 -6.77 0.91
C GLU A 244 -10.30 -6.93 2.04
N SER A 245 -10.79 -5.83 2.59
CA SER A 245 -11.79 -5.91 3.64
C SER A 245 -13.09 -6.52 3.12
N ILE A 246 -13.81 -7.22 4.00
CA ILE A 246 -15.12 -7.79 3.66
C ILE A 246 -16.15 -6.66 3.48
N GLY A 247 -15.98 -5.55 4.21
CA GLY A 247 -16.82 -4.36 4.14
C GLY A 247 -18.15 -4.49 4.89
N GLU A 248 -18.32 -5.54 5.67
CA GLU A 248 -19.44 -5.70 6.59
C GLU A 248 -19.14 -4.95 7.91
N PRO A 249 -20.16 -4.37 8.57
CA PRO A 249 -19.96 -3.72 9.87
C PRO A 249 -19.50 -4.70 10.96
N ASN A 250 -18.50 -4.31 11.76
CA ASN A 250 -18.06 -5.04 12.94
C ASN A 250 -19.06 -4.90 14.11
N GLU A 251 -18.72 -5.43 15.30
CA GLU A 251 -19.58 -5.33 16.49
C GLU A 251 -19.88 -3.89 16.93
N SER A 252 -19.02 -2.94 16.55
CA SER A 252 -19.18 -1.49 16.78
C SER A 252 -19.98 -0.79 15.68
N GLY A 253 -20.47 -1.52 14.66
CA GLY A 253 -21.19 -0.94 13.53
C GLY A 253 -20.30 -0.25 12.49
N GLN A 254 -18.99 -0.44 12.56
CA GLN A 254 -18.01 0.14 11.63
C GLN A 254 -17.70 -0.83 10.50
N ALA A 255 -17.92 -0.39 9.26
CA ALA A 255 -17.51 -1.11 8.06
C ALA A 255 -16.16 -0.57 7.57
N ALA A 256 -15.22 -1.48 7.29
CA ALA A 256 -13.89 -1.20 6.77
C ALA A 256 -13.89 -0.81 5.29
N VAL A 257 -14.70 0.20 4.97
CA VAL A 257 -14.88 0.82 3.67
C VAL A 257 -14.65 2.30 3.87
N ALA A 258 -13.82 2.91 3.04
CA ALA A 258 -13.62 4.35 3.09
C ALA A 258 -14.92 5.07 2.68
N PRO A 259 -15.44 6.03 3.47
CA PRO A 259 -16.71 6.70 3.19
C PRO A 259 -16.76 7.31 1.80
N ASP A 260 -17.89 7.16 1.11
CA ASP A 260 -18.22 7.89 -0.12
C ASP A 260 -19.20 9.04 0.18
N THR A 261 -19.56 9.82 -0.84
CA THR A 261 -20.52 10.91 -0.75
C THR A 261 -21.89 10.42 -0.25
N GLY A 262 -22.34 10.98 0.87
CA GLY A 262 -23.58 10.65 1.56
C GLY A 262 -23.43 9.60 2.67
N ASP A 263 -22.25 9.00 2.81
CA ASP A 263 -21.98 8.08 3.91
C ASP A 263 -21.65 8.85 5.20
N CYS A 264 -21.83 8.19 6.34
CA CYS A 264 -21.46 8.74 7.63
C CYS A 264 -20.22 8.04 8.19
N PHE A 265 -19.47 8.76 9.01
CA PHE A 265 -18.27 8.26 9.66
C PHE A 265 -18.13 8.88 11.06
N ASP A 266 -17.32 8.23 11.89
CA ASP A 266 -17.01 8.68 13.25
C ASP A 266 -15.72 9.53 13.25
N ASP A 267 -15.13 9.78 14.42
CA ASP A 267 -13.85 10.49 14.55
C ASP A 267 -12.63 9.56 14.56
N ALA A 268 -12.78 8.29 14.16
CA ALA A 268 -11.66 7.37 14.03
C ALA A 268 -10.73 7.79 12.88
N GLU A 269 -9.43 7.62 13.08
CA GLU A 269 -8.41 8.04 12.11
C GLU A 269 -8.39 7.16 10.85
N ASP A 270 -9.01 5.97 10.91
CA ASP A 270 -8.94 4.96 9.86
C ASP A 270 -9.96 5.11 8.74
N TRP A 271 -10.90 6.05 8.86
CA TRP A 271 -11.95 6.30 7.87
C TRP A 271 -12.91 5.12 7.72
N PHE A 272 -13.48 4.64 8.82
CA PHE A 272 -14.57 3.65 8.77
C PHE A 272 -15.87 4.29 8.30
N THR A 273 -16.65 3.55 7.54
CA THR A 273 -18.05 3.92 7.25
C THR A 273 -18.94 3.37 8.35
N VAL A 274 -19.86 4.18 8.86
CA VAL A 274 -20.86 3.77 9.87
C VAL A 274 -22.27 4.06 9.36
N ASP A 275 -23.27 3.38 9.93
CA ASP A 275 -24.67 3.72 9.66
C ASP A 275 -24.97 5.13 10.21
N CYS A 276 -25.55 6.01 9.39
CA CYS A 276 -25.87 7.38 9.80
C CYS A 276 -26.86 7.50 10.97
N SER A 277 -27.58 6.42 11.30
CA SER A 277 -28.44 6.36 12.48
C SER A 277 -27.72 5.87 13.74
N ASP A 278 -26.47 5.43 13.62
CA ASP A 278 -25.65 5.03 14.75
C ASP A 278 -25.32 6.24 15.63
N PRO A 279 -25.44 6.15 16.96
CA PRO A 279 -25.10 7.26 17.86
C PRO A 279 -23.62 7.67 17.82
N GLY A 280 -22.74 6.84 17.26
CA GLY A 280 -21.32 7.13 17.01
C GLY A 280 -21.06 7.81 15.67
N ALA A 281 -22.05 7.93 14.78
CA ALA A 281 -21.92 8.72 13.55
C ALA A 281 -21.81 10.21 13.92
N LEU A 282 -20.66 10.81 13.63
CA LEU A 282 -20.37 12.21 13.98
C LEU A 282 -20.43 13.14 12.77
N TYR A 283 -20.10 12.62 11.59
CA TYR A 283 -19.98 13.40 10.36
C TYR A 283 -20.71 12.72 9.20
N GLU A 284 -21.24 13.52 8.28
CA GLU A 284 -21.75 13.09 6.97
C GLU A 284 -20.83 13.61 5.87
N ALA A 285 -20.42 12.71 4.97
CA ALA A 285 -19.62 13.02 3.80
C ALA A 285 -20.46 13.80 2.76
N ALA A 286 -20.37 15.12 2.78
CA ALA A 286 -21.09 15.96 1.83
C ALA A 286 -20.55 15.82 0.39
N ASP A 287 -19.24 15.57 0.24
CA ASP A 287 -18.58 15.26 -1.02
C ASP A 287 -17.26 14.52 -0.76
N MET A 288 -16.86 13.65 -1.69
CA MET A 288 -15.62 12.88 -1.59
C MET A 288 -14.88 12.93 -2.93
N ILE A 289 -13.69 13.53 -2.93
CA ILE A 289 -12.87 13.67 -4.13
C ILE A 289 -11.80 12.57 -4.13
N PRO A 290 -11.91 11.52 -4.96
CA PRO A 290 -10.91 10.47 -5.00
C PRO A 290 -9.58 10.98 -5.57
N VAL A 291 -8.48 10.45 -5.04
CA VAL A 291 -7.11 10.62 -5.55
C VAL A 291 -6.61 9.23 -5.91
N ASP A 292 -6.76 8.88 -7.19
CA ASP A 292 -6.44 7.56 -7.74
C ASP A 292 -5.55 7.71 -9.00
N PRO A 293 -4.27 7.26 -8.95
CA PRO A 293 -3.66 6.56 -7.83
C PRO A 293 -3.38 7.47 -6.62
N PRO A 294 -3.30 6.90 -5.40
CA PRO A 294 -2.94 7.63 -4.20
C PRO A 294 -1.55 8.26 -4.33
N VAL A 295 -1.41 9.51 -3.90
CA VAL A 295 -0.13 10.25 -3.97
C VAL A 295 0.12 11.07 -2.70
N GLU A 296 1.39 11.32 -2.39
CA GLU A 296 1.76 12.33 -1.39
C GLU A 296 1.27 13.71 -1.85
N MET A 297 0.62 14.45 -0.95
CA MET A 297 0.17 15.81 -1.20
C MET A 297 0.59 16.72 -0.04
N THR A 298 1.00 17.93 -0.38
CA THR A 298 1.20 19.00 0.58
C THR A 298 -0.14 19.58 1.04
N GLU A 299 -0.14 20.29 2.19
CA GLU A 299 -1.35 20.98 2.68
C GLU A 299 -1.93 21.97 1.64
N GLU A 300 -1.09 22.63 0.84
CA GLU A 300 -1.52 23.56 -0.23
C GLU A 300 -2.20 22.83 -1.39
N GLU A 301 -1.67 21.67 -1.79
CA GLU A 301 -2.27 20.82 -2.82
C GLU A 301 -3.61 20.25 -2.34
N VAL A 302 -3.69 19.82 -1.08
CA VAL A 302 -4.92 19.35 -0.44
C VAL A 302 -5.97 20.46 -0.41
N ALA A 303 -5.60 21.67 0.03
CA ALA A 303 -6.52 22.82 0.04
C ALA A 303 -6.99 23.19 -1.37
N THR A 304 -6.09 23.15 -2.36
CA THR A 304 -6.43 23.41 -3.77
C THR A 304 -7.41 22.36 -4.29
N LYS A 305 -7.17 21.08 -3.98
CA LYS A 305 -8.04 19.98 -4.39
C LYS A 305 -9.42 20.09 -3.74
N ALA A 306 -9.48 20.48 -2.46
CA ALA A 306 -10.72 20.71 -1.73
C ALA A 306 -11.60 21.84 -2.32
N GLU A 307 -11.06 22.73 -3.18
CA GLU A 307 -11.88 23.70 -3.92
C GLU A 307 -12.85 23.02 -4.91
N GLU A 308 -12.62 21.74 -5.25
CA GLU A 308 -13.53 20.95 -6.08
C GLU A 308 -14.78 20.47 -5.32
N CYS A 309 -14.80 20.59 -3.98
CA CYS A 309 -15.92 20.11 -3.17
C CYS A 309 -17.21 20.89 -3.45
N SER A 310 -18.29 20.14 -3.64
CA SER A 310 -19.62 20.65 -3.91
C SER A 310 -20.44 20.93 -2.64
N GLY A 311 -19.94 20.52 -1.46
CA GLY A 311 -20.56 20.72 -0.16
C GLY A 311 -19.60 20.52 1.02
N GLY A 312 -20.14 20.54 2.24
CA GLY A 312 -19.40 20.36 3.49
C GLY A 312 -19.00 21.67 4.17
N ASP A 313 -18.94 21.64 5.49
CA ASP A 313 -18.44 22.75 6.33
C ASP A 313 -16.93 22.64 6.58
N TYR A 314 -16.40 21.42 6.46
CA TYR A 314 -15.02 21.06 6.73
C TYR A 314 -14.46 20.23 5.57
N TYR A 315 -13.13 20.19 5.46
CA TYR A 315 -12.45 19.25 4.60
C TYR A 315 -11.21 18.67 5.29
N THR A 316 -10.80 17.48 4.87
CA THR A 316 -9.54 16.86 5.27
C THR A 316 -9.08 15.83 4.25
N GLN A 317 -7.79 15.52 4.27
CA GLN A 317 -7.22 14.43 3.51
C GLN A 317 -7.57 13.07 4.14
N MET A 318 -7.89 12.09 3.32
CA MET A 318 -8.04 10.68 3.70
C MET A 318 -6.69 10.00 3.53
N ILE A 319 -5.97 9.92 4.64
CA ILE A 319 -4.70 9.21 4.74
C ILE A 319 -4.89 8.12 5.79
N SER A 320 -4.47 6.90 5.47
CA SER A 320 -4.35 5.85 6.48
C SER A 320 -3.17 6.15 7.39
N PRO A 321 -3.31 6.08 8.72
CA PRO A 321 -2.17 6.21 9.64
C PRO A 321 -1.10 5.15 9.40
N TYR A 322 -1.44 4.06 8.69
CA TYR A 322 -0.56 2.95 8.35
C TYR A 322 0.10 3.05 6.98
N ASP A 323 -0.22 4.06 6.16
CA ASP A 323 0.51 4.26 4.90
C ASP A 323 1.88 4.91 5.18
N PRO A 324 3.00 4.18 5.07
CA PRO A 324 4.32 4.71 5.41
C PRO A 324 4.79 5.81 4.44
N LEU A 325 4.16 5.91 3.27
CA LEU A 325 4.40 6.96 2.29
C LEU A 325 3.51 8.18 2.53
N GLY A 326 2.54 8.13 3.45
CA GLY A 326 1.63 9.26 3.70
C GLY A 326 0.82 9.68 2.48
N ARG A 327 0.44 8.71 1.63
CA ARG A 327 -0.33 8.99 0.41
C ARG A 327 -1.79 9.31 0.74
N VAL A 328 -2.33 10.28 0.01
CA VAL A 328 -3.73 10.68 0.07
C VAL A 328 -4.53 9.84 -0.92
N GLY A 329 -5.51 9.08 -0.42
CA GLY A 329 -6.46 8.32 -1.26
C GLY A 329 -7.70 9.12 -1.66
N GLY A 330 -7.98 10.22 -0.95
CA GLY A 330 -9.09 11.12 -1.26
C GLY A 330 -9.10 12.38 -0.40
N ILE A 331 -9.95 13.33 -0.76
CA ILE A 331 -10.29 14.50 0.04
C ILE A 331 -11.73 14.35 0.50
N ALA A 332 -11.93 14.30 1.82
CA ALA A 332 -13.24 14.26 2.43
C ALA A 332 -13.73 15.67 2.73
N CYS A 333 -14.90 16.02 2.21
CA CYS A 333 -15.62 17.24 2.54
C CYS A 333 -16.91 16.87 3.27
N TYR A 334 -17.07 17.36 4.49
CA TYR A 334 -18.06 16.82 5.42
C TYR A 334 -18.69 17.90 6.30
N SER A 335 -19.80 17.55 6.92
CA SER A 335 -20.53 18.36 7.89
C SER A 335 -20.81 17.56 9.15
N ASP A 336 -20.99 18.25 10.28
CA ASP A 336 -21.45 17.62 11.52
C ASP A 336 -22.91 17.13 11.36
N LEU A 337 -23.23 15.97 11.96
CA LEU A 337 -24.59 15.39 12.02
C LEU A 337 -25.49 16.00 13.11
#